data_AF-A0A945WU30-F1
#
_entry.id   AF-A0A945WU30-F1
#
_cell.length_a   1.000
_cell.length_b   1.000
_cell.length_c   1.000
_cell.angle_alpha   90.00
_cell.angle_beta   90.00
_cell.angle_gamma   90.00
#
_symmetry.space_group_name_H-M   'P 1'
#
loop_
_entity.id
_entity.type
_entity.pdbx_description
1 polymer ?
#
loop_
_entity_poly.entity_id
_entity_poly.type
_entity_poly.pdbx_seq_one_letter_code
_entity_poly.pdbx_strand_id
1 'polypeptide(L)'
;MPKIPEKIKKEDGTIEWRLDGNLHREDGPAVEKSDGTRVWFLHGKQHREDGPAVEHGDGRKEWWQNGKLMPKTPEKTEKEDGMIEWKLDGSLHREDGPAVEMPDGTRVWFLHGKRHREDGPAVEHWDGTKEWWQNGQPHREDGPAIIESNGTQEWHQNGIAHREDGPAVIRPDGVQQWWVNGERHREDGPAVIEEHEMQQWWVQGRLHREDGPAIEYEDGSREWYLGGMPAEESVVMDGEKRAEFLKKLAGPF
;
A
#
# COMPACT_ATOMS: atom_id res chain seq x y z
N MET A 1 19.08 -15.45 47.74
CA MET A 1 19.94 -15.66 46.56
C MET A 1 19.01 -15.93 45.38
N PRO A 2 19.17 -15.30 44.21
CA PRO A 2 18.43 -15.72 43.02
C PRO A 2 18.77 -17.18 42.75
N LYS A 3 17.75 -18.03 42.60
CA LYS A 3 17.97 -19.44 42.33
C LYS A 3 18.40 -19.58 40.87
N ILE A 4 19.52 -20.26 40.63
CA ILE A 4 20.05 -20.49 39.28
C ILE A 4 19.39 -21.76 38.72
N PRO A 5 18.88 -21.74 37.49
CA PRO A 5 18.36 -22.96 36.85
C PRO A 5 19.45 -24.03 36.69
N GLU A 6 19.11 -25.27 37.00
CA GLU A 6 19.95 -26.44 36.77
C GLU A 6 19.95 -26.81 35.28
N LYS A 7 21.14 -26.98 34.70
CA LYS A 7 21.33 -27.43 33.32
C LYS A 7 21.42 -28.96 33.29
N ILE A 8 20.54 -29.60 32.53
CA ILE A 8 20.47 -31.05 32.37
C ILE A 8 20.74 -31.39 30.90
N LYS A 9 21.65 -32.32 30.66
CA LYS A 9 21.91 -32.86 29.31
C LYS A 9 21.42 -34.30 29.24
N LYS A 10 20.52 -34.57 28.31
CA LYS A 10 19.95 -35.91 28.06
C LYS A 10 20.80 -36.70 27.07
N GLU A 11 20.62 -38.02 27.05
CA GLU A 11 21.35 -38.94 26.16
C GLU A 11 21.08 -38.65 24.67
N ASP A 12 19.90 -38.13 24.33
CA ASP A 12 19.49 -37.74 22.97
C ASP A 12 20.09 -36.41 22.48
N GLY A 13 20.92 -35.77 23.31
CA GLY A 13 21.54 -34.48 23.03
C GLY A 13 20.70 -33.26 23.42
N THR A 14 19.46 -33.46 23.91
CA THR A 14 18.61 -32.36 24.41
C THR A 14 19.22 -31.75 25.66
N ILE A 15 19.24 -30.42 25.70
CA ILE A 15 19.63 -29.64 26.87
C ILE A 15 18.40 -28.96 27.45
N GLU A 16 18.18 -29.10 28.75
CA GLU A 16 17.10 -28.46 29.48
C GLU A 16 17.65 -27.61 30.62
N TRP A 17 16.98 -26.49 30.91
CA TRP A 17 17.21 -25.66 32.08
C TRP A 17 15.98 -25.73 32.99
N ARG A 18 16.19 -26.08 34.27
CA ARG A 18 15.10 -26.27 35.23
C ARG A 18 15.31 -25.49 36.52
N LEU A 19 14.24 -24.88 37.02
CA LEU A 19 14.19 -24.22 38.32
C LEU A 19 13.10 -24.87 39.17
N ASP A 20 13.48 -25.37 40.36
CA ASP A 20 12.59 -26.09 41.26
C ASP A 20 11.82 -27.23 40.56
N GLY A 21 12.51 -27.97 39.67
CA GLY A 21 11.96 -29.08 38.89
C GLY A 21 11.21 -28.70 37.61
N ASN A 22 10.86 -27.42 37.42
CA ASN A 22 10.11 -26.94 36.25
C ASN A 22 11.03 -26.34 35.18
N LEU A 23 10.69 -26.47 33.90
CA LEU A 23 11.43 -25.81 32.81
C LEU A 23 11.41 -24.29 33.01
N HIS A 24 12.59 -23.67 33.04
CA HIS A 24 12.70 -22.24 33.33
C HIS A 24 14.07 -21.72 32.88
N ARG A 25 14.09 -20.61 32.14
CA ARG A 25 15.31 -19.83 31.85
C ARG A 25 14.95 -18.40 31.46
N GLU A 26 15.63 -17.41 32.03
CA GLU A 26 15.38 -15.98 31.76
C GLU A 26 16.21 -15.44 30.58
N ASP A 27 17.38 -16.01 30.33
CA ASP A 27 18.40 -15.49 29.40
C ASP A 27 18.55 -16.32 28.11
N GLY A 28 17.63 -17.23 27.83
CA GLY A 28 17.70 -18.10 26.67
C GLY A 28 16.61 -19.18 26.65
N PRO A 29 16.64 -20.10 25.67
CA PRO A 29 15.69 -21.19 25.61
C PRO A 29 15.89 -22.15 26.80
N ALA A 30 14.79 -22.55 27.42
CA ALA A 30 14.80 -23.53 28.49
C ALA A 30 14.92 -24.96 27.97
N VAL A 31 14.75 -25.17 26.66
CA VAL A 31 14.99 -26.44 25.96
C VAL A 31 15.70 -26.17 24.63
N GLU A 32 16.80 -26.87 24.39
CA GLU A 32 17.50 -26.90 23.10
C GLU A 32 17.63 -28.37 22.65
N LYS A 33 17.08 -28.70 21.48
CA LYS A 33 17.11 -30.06 20.92
C LYS A 33 18.20 -30.21 19.86
N SER A 34 18.60 -31.45 19.58
CA SER A 34 19.62 -31.78 18.58
C SER A 34 19.20 -31.48 17.13
N ASP A 35 17.89 -31.42 16.85
CA ASP A 35 17.33 -31.02 15.55
C ASP A 35 17.37 -29.49 15.32
N GLY A 36 17.87 -28.71 16.29
CA GLY A 36 17.92 -27.25 16.24
C GLY A 36 16.69 -26.56 16.86
N THR A 37 15.68 -27.30 17.30
CA THR A 37 14.49 -26.74 17.95
C THR A 37 14.85 -26.13 19.30
N ARG A 38 14.34 -24.92 19.54
CA ARG A 38 14.52 -24.14 20.78
C ARG A 38 13.16 -23.80 21.37
N VAL A 39 12.99 -23.99 22.68
CA VAL A 39 11.74 -23.69 23.39
C VAL A 39 12.01 -22.88 24.65
N TRP A 40 11.28 -21.79 24.82
CA TRP A 40 11.39 -20.90 25.96
C TRP A 40 10.30 -21.20 26.99
N PHE A 41 10.71 -21.29 28.26
CA PHE A 41 9.80 -21.50 29.38
C PHE A 41 10.15 -20.58 30.53
N LEU A 42 9.11 -20.09 31.21
CA LEU A 42 9.21 -19.40 32.49
C LEU A 42 8.28 -20.10 33.49
N HIS A 43 8.86 -20.59 34.59
CA HIS A 43 8.13 -21.29 35.66
C HIS A 43 7.26 -22.46 35.16
N GLY A 44 7.78 -23.26 34.25
CA GLY A 44 7.11 -24.43 33.70
C GLY A 44 6.07 -24.13 32.60
N LYS A 45 5.89 -22.87 32.20
CA LYS A 45 4.97 -22.47 31.13
C LYS A 45 5.74 -21.95 29.92
N GLN A 46 5.37 -22.37 28.70
CA GLN A 46 5.95 -21.80 27.48
C GLN A 46 5.67 -20.29 27.45
N HIS A 47 6.74 -19.51 27.29
CA HIS A 47 6.67 -18.06 27.40
C HIS A 47 7.89 -17.43 26.73
N ARG A 48 7.67 -16.34 25.98
CA ARG A 48 8.74 -15.42 25.56
C ARG A 48 8.13 -14.04 25.28
N GLU A 49 8.73 -12.98 25.84
CA GLU A 49 8.24 -11.60 25.68
C GLU A 49 8.63 -11.01 24.32
N ASP A 50 9.88 -11.25 23.87
CA ASP A 50 10.46 -10.59 22.69
C ASP A 50 10.65 -11.52 21.47
N GLY A 51 9.84 -12.58 21.34
CA GLY A 51 9.95 -13.48 20.21
C GLY A 51 9.12 -14.75 20.29
N PRO A 52 9.27 -15.68 19.34
CA PRO A 52 8.56 -16.95 19.38
C PRO A 52 9.02 -17.80 20.56
N ALA A 53 8.09 -18.28 21.36
CA ALA A 53 8.39 -19.20 22.45
C ALA A 53 8.79 -20.60 21.96
N VAL A 54 8.59 -20.90 20.66
CA VAL A 54 9.11 -22.08 19.98
C VAL A 54 9.73 -21.68 18.64
N GLU A 55 10.98 -22.06 18.42
CA GLU A 55 11.63 -22.02 17.10
C GLU A 55 11.95 -23.47 16.71
N HIS A 56 11.32 -24.00 15.68
CA HIS A 56 11.54 -25.37 15.20
C HIS A 56 12.78 -25.42 14.30
N GLY A 57 13.46 -26.57 14.26
CA GLY A 57 14.62 -26.78 13.39
C GLY A 57 14.33 -26.63 11.88
N ASP A 58 13.07 -26.73 11.48
CA ASP A 58 12.58 -26.52 10.11
C ASP A 58 12.26 -25.04 9.78
N GLY A 59 12.42 -24.12 10.74
CA GLY A 59 12.17 -22.68 10.58
C GLY A 59 10.76 -22.23 11.00
N ARG A 60 9.84 -23.14 11.32
CA ARG A 60 8.52 -22.80 11.87
C ARG A 60 8.65 -22.16 13.25
N LYS A 61 7.75 -21.25 13.58
CA LYS A 61 7.79 -20.46 14.82
C LYS A 61 6.42 -20.43 15.49
N GLU A 62 6.37 -20.54 16.82
CA GLU A 62 5.16 -20.43 17.62
C GLU A 62 5.33 -19.42 18.74
N TRP A 63 4.28 -18.66 19.02
CA TRP A 63 4.26 -17.64 20.06
C TRP A 63 3.42 -18.17 21.20
N TRP A 64 3.96 -18.13 22.40
CA TRP A 64 3.26 -18.58 23.59
C TRP A 64 3.42 -17.53 24.69
N GLN A 65 2.32 -17.23 25.37
CA GLN A 65 2.31 -16.34 26.52
C GLN A 65 1.68 -17.08 27.70
N ASN A 66 2.45 -17.24 28.78
CA ASN A 66 1.99 -17.89 30.01
C ASN A 66 1.37 -19.28 29.79
N GLY A 67 1.97 -20.06 28.88
CA GLY A 67 1.53 -21.43 28.55
C GLY A 67 0.32 -21.48 27.62
N LYS A 68 -0.12 -20.34 27.06
CA LYS A 68 -1.15 -20.27 26.02
C LYS A 68 -0.52 -19.98 24.68
N LEU A 69 -0.77 -20.84 23.70
CA LEU A 69 -0.43 -20.58 22.31
C LEU A 69 -1.19 -19.34 21.85
N MET A 70 -0.47 -18.34 21.34
CA MET A 70 -1.09 -17.19 20.71
C MET A 70 -1.55 -17.58 19.30
N PRO A 71 -2.81 -17.29 18.92
CA PRO A 71 -3.31 -17.61 17.60
C PRO A 71 -2.54 -16.81 16.55
N LYS A 72 -1.98 -17.52 15.57
CA LYS A 72 -1.52 -16.96 14.29
C LYS A 72 -2.58 -17.02 13.21
N THR A 73 -3.72 -17.62 13.52
CA THR A 73 -4.75 -17.93 12.54
C THR A 73 -5.85 -16.90 12.67
N PRO A 74 -6.22 -16.21 11.59
CA PRO A 74 -7.39 -15.36 11.60
C PRO A 74 -8.65 -16.12 12.01
N GLU A 75 -9.43 -15.55 12.92
CA GLU A 75 -10.74 -16.02 13.34
C GLU A 75 -11.77 -15.73 12.24
N LYS A 76 -12.43 -16.76 11.72
CA LYS A 76 -13.53 -16.64 10.76
C LYS A 76 -14.85 -16.39 11.50
N THR A 77 -15.58 -15.36 11.11
CA THR A 77 -16.95 -15.08 11.56
C THR A 77 -17.88 -14.98 10.35
N GLU A 78 -19.04 -15.63 10.42
CA GLU A 78 -20.11 -15.55 9.43
C GLU A 78 -21.33 -14.87 10.09
N LYS A 79 -21.80 -13.79 9.49
CA LYS A 79 -22.89 -12.96 10.00
C LYS A 79 -24.23 -13.43 9.44
N GLU A 80 -25.33 -13.03 10.09
CA GLU A 80 -26.69 -13.42 9.67
C GLU A 80 -27.06 -12.95 8.25
N ASP A 81 -26.45 -11.87 7.78
CA ASP A 81 -26.62 -11.35 6.42
C ASP A 81 -25.82 -12.13 5.36
N GLY A 82 -25.00 -13.11 5.76
CA GLY A 82 -24.14 -13.90 4.88
C GLY A 82 -22.74 -13.31 4.67
N MET A 83 -22.40 -12.18 5.30
CA MET A 83 -21.04 -11.63 5.26
C MET A 83 -20.09 -12.53 6.06
N ILE A 84 -18.94 -12.84 5.46
CA ILE A 84 -17.85 -13.56 6.11
C ILE A 84 -16.67 -12.63 6.34
N GLU A 85 -16.09 -12.64 7.54
CA GLU A 85 -14.88 -11.89 7.89
C GLU A 85 -13.82 -12.78 8.56
N TRP A 86 -12.55 -12.47 8.31
CA TRP A 86 -11.39 -13.07 8.97
C TRP A 86 -10.62 -12.01 9.73
N LYS A 87 -10.42 -12.21 11.04
CA LYS A 87 -9.73 -11.25 11.92
C LYS A 87 -8.57 -11.89 12.68
N LEU A 88 -7.42 -11.23 12.68
CA LEU A 88 -6.30 -11.54 13.57
C LEU A 88 -6.16 -10.40 14.58
N ASP A 89 -6.17 -10.73 15.88
CA ASP A 89 -6.11 -9.75 16.98
C ASP A 89 -7.14 -8.61 16.83
N GLY A 90 -8.37 -8.98 16.45
CA GLY A 90 -9.48 -8.03 16.26
C GLY A 90 -9.43 -7.20 14.98
N SER A 91 -8.37 -7.30 14.18
CA SER A 91 -8.20 -6.56 12.92
C SER A 91 -8.40 -7.48 11.72
N LEU A 92 -9.02 -6.98 10.64
CA LEU A 92 -9.18 -7.76 9.40
C LEU A 92 -7.82 -8.19 8.87
N HIS A 93 -7.63 -9.50 8.67
CA HIS A 93 -6.35 -10.05 8.25
C HIS A 93 -6.56 -11.45 7.65
N ARG A 94 -5.98 -11.70 6.47
CA ARG A 94 -5.85 -13.05 5.89
C ARG A 94 -4.76 -13.07 4.82
N GLU A 95 -3.82 -14.01 4.92
CA GLU A 95 -2.72 -14.18 3.95
C GLU A 95 -3.19 -14.94 2.69
N ASP A 96 -3.98 -16.02 2.88
CA ASP A 96 -4.33 -16.95 1.79
C ASP A 96 -5.71 -16.70 1.15
N GLY A 97 -6.26 -15.49 1.27
CA GLY A 97 -7.58 -15.19 0.71
C GLY A 97 -8.16 -13.85 1.16
N PRO A 98 -9.38 -13.51 0.73
CA PRO A 98 -10.02 -12.28 1.15
C PRO A 98 -10.33 -12.32 2.65
N ALA A 99 -10.03 -11.24 3.35
CA ALA A 99 -10.39 -11.10 4.76
C ALA A 99 -11.86 -10.69 4.94
N VAL A 100 -12.54 -10.30 3.86
CA VAL A 100 -13.99 -10.05 3.82
C VAL A 100 -14.58 -10.64 2.53
N GLU A 101 -15.67 -11.39 2.65
CA GLU A 101 -16.49 -11.88 1.55
C GLU A 101 -17.94 -11.44 1.79
N MET A 102 -18.53 -10.70 0.85
CA MET A 102 -19.88 -10.17 0.92
C MET A 102 -20.87 -11.06 0.15
N PRO A 103 -22.17 -11.09 0.51
CA PRO A 103 -23.19 -11.88 -0.19
C PRO A 103 -23.38 -11.55 -1.67
N ASP A 104 -23.09 -10.31 -2.06
CA ASP A 104 -23.16 -9.87 -3.46
C ASP A 104 -22.00 -10.40 -4.33
N GLY A 105 -21.01 -11.06 -3.71
CA GLY A 105 -19.82 -11.58 -4.35
C GLY A 105 -18.58 -10.69 -4.22
N THR A 106 -18.70 -9.51 -3.61
CA THR A 106 -17.58 -8.61 -3.36
C THR A 106 -16.58 -9.23 -2.38
N ARG A 107 -15.28 -9.11 -2.68
CA ARG A 107 -14.18 -9.67 -1.88
C ARG A 107 -13.15 -8.61 -1.58
N VAL A 108 -12.68 -8.55 -0.33
CA VAL A 108 -11.67 -7.59 0.10
C VAL A 108 -10.54 -8.28 0.87
N TRP A 109 -9.31 -8.01 0.45
CA TRP A 109 -8.09 -8.54 1.07
C TRP A 109 -7.53 -7.51 2.05
N PHE A 110 -7.21 -7.98 3.25
CA PHE A 110 -6.59 -7.17 4.28
C PHE A 110 -5.39 -7.91 4.89
N LEU A 111 -4.33 -7.14 5.17
CA LEU A 111 -3.25 -7.53 6.07
C LEU A 111 -3.17 -6.50 7.20
N HIS A 112 -3.28 -6.96 8.44
CA HIS A 112 -3.19 -6.14 9.65
C HIS A 112 -4.12 -4.92 9.64
N GLY A 113 -5.37 -5.12 9.23
CA GLY A 113 -6.40 -4.07 9.17
C GLY A 113 -6.27 -3.11 7.99
N LYS A 114 -5.30 -3.28 7.10
CA LYS A 114 -5.12 -2.44 5.90
C LYS A 114 -5.41 -3.23 4.63
N ARG A 115 -6.11 -2.63 3.68
CA ARG A 115 -6.30 -3.22 2.34
C ARG A 115 -4.93 -3.48 1.72
N HIS A 116 -4.67 -4.73 1.35
CA HIS A 116 -3.36 -5.15 0.86
C HIS A 116 -3.48 -6.45 0.08
N ARG A 117 -2.85 -6.52 -1.09
CA ARG A 117 -2.59 -7.77 -1.82
C ARG A 117 -1.39 -7.59 -2.77
N GLU A 118 -0.49 -8.57 -2.83
CA GLU A 118 0.69 -8.54 -3.72
C GLU A 118 0.32 -9.01 -5.15
N ASP A 119 -0.36 -10.15 -5.25
CA ASP A 119 -0.59 -10.85 -6.54
C ASP A 119 -1.96 -10.59 -7.18
N GLY A 120 -2.56 -9.42 -6.97
CA GLY A 120 -3.86 -9.11 -7.55
C GLY A 120 -4.57 -7.92 -6.90
N PRO A 121 -5.83 -7.66 -7.29
CA PRO A 121 -6.61 -6.60 -6.69
C PRO A 121 -6.93 -6.93 -5.22
N ALA A 122 -6.75 -5.95 -4.35
CA ALA A 122 -7.14 -6.04 -2.95
C ALA A 122 -8.65 -5.82 -2.74
N VAL A 123 -9.36 -5.36 -3.76
CA VAL A 123 -10.82 -5.29 -3.81
C VAL A 123 -11.31 -5.81 -5.16
N GLU A 124 -12.21 -6.80 -5.13
CA GLU A 124 -12.95 -7.29 -6.29
C GLU A 124 -14.44 -7.07 -6.02
N HIS A 125 -15.06 -6.10 -6.69
CA HIS A 125 -16.49 -5.80 -6.53
C HIS A 125 -17.34 -6.71 -7.41
N TRP A 126 -18.61 -6.89 -7.01
CA TRP A 126 -19.59 -7.69 -7.75
C TRP A 126 -19.88 -7.17 -9.16
N ASP A 127 -19.73 -5.86 -9.38
CA ASP A 127 -19.98 -5.20 -10.66
C ASP A 127 -18.81 -5.34 -11.65
N GLY A 128 -17.69 -5.93 -11.21
CA GLY A 128 -16.47 -6.10 -11.99
C GLY A 128 -15.39 -5.05 -11.71
N THR A 129 -15.67 -4.04 -10.88
CA THR A 129 -14.68 -3.06 -10.44
C THR A 129 -13.55 -3.76 -9.66
N LYS A 130 -12.30 -3.38 -9.93
CA LYS A 130 -11.10 -3.94 -9.29
C LYS A 130 -10.19 -2.84 -8.79
N GLU A 131 -9.71 -2.98 -7.57
CA GLU A 131 -8.79 -2.01 -6.98
C GLU A 131 -7.56 -2.72 -6.40
N TRP A 132 -6.38 -2.21 -6.72
CA TRP A 132 -5.09 -2.68 -6.21
C TRP A 132 -4.63 -1.76 -5.09
N TRP A 133 -4.39 -2.37 -3.92
CA TRP A 133 -3.97 -1.66 -2.73
C TRP A 133 -2.75 -2.33 -2.13
N GLN A 134 -1.80 -1.52 -1.68
CA GLN A 134 -0.69 -1.94 -0.85
C GLN A 134 -0.68 -1.08 0.40
N ASN A 135 -0.64 -1.73 1.56
CA ASN A 135 -0.53 -1.07 2.87
C ASN A 135 -1.59 0.03 3.12
N GLY A 136 -2.79 -0.17 2.60
CA GLY A 136 -3.91 0.76 2.77
C GLY A 136 -3.90 1.95 1.80
N GLN A 137 -3.05 1.95 0.77
CA GLN A 137 -3.02 2.96 -0.28
C GLN A 137 -3.25 2.33 -1.66
N PRO A 138 -3.97 3.00 -2.59
CA PRO A 138 -4.02 2.57 -3.98
C PRO A 138 -2.61 2.52 -4.55
N HIS A 139 -2.21 1.38 -5.11
CA HIS A 139 -0.86 1.19 -5.63
C HIS A 139 -0.85 0.06 -6.66
N ARG A 140 -0.23 0.32 -7.82
CA ARG A 140 0.15 -0.73 -8.78
C ARG A 140 1.31 -0.27 -9.67
N GLU A 141 2.30 -1.13 -9.87
CA GLU A 141 3.47 -0.85 -10.72
C GLU A 141 3.14 -1.04 -12.21
N ASP A 142 2.55 -2.18 -12.58
CA ASP A 142 2.38 -2.59 -13.98
C ASP A 142 0.97 -2.38 -14.56
N GLY A 143 0.25 -1.37 -14.10
CA GLY A 143 -1.10 -1.09 -14.61
C GLY A 143 -1.91 -0.13 -13.75
N PRO A 144 -3.19 0.06 -14.08
CA PRO A 144 -4.07 0.90 -13.29
C PRO A 144 -4.32 0.28 -11.92
N ALA A 145 -4.22 1.11 -10.88
CA ALA A 145 -4.57 0.75 -9.52
C ALA A 145 -6.08 0.66 -9.31
N ILE A 146 -6.88 1.27 -10.17
CA ILE A 146 -8.34 1.18 -10.15
C ILE A 146 -8.82 0.92 -11.58
N ILE A 147 -9.68 -0.08 -11.74
CA ILE A 147 -10.41 -0.36 -12.98
C ILE A 147 -11.88 -0.47 -12.62
N GLU A 148 -12.68 0.51 -13.02
CA GLU A 148 -14.13 0.49 -12.80
C GLU A 148 -14.87 -0.38 -13.81
N SER A 149 -16.06 -0.85 -13.43
CA SER A 149 -16.96 -1.62 -14.28
C SER A 149 -17.36 -0.91 -15.58
N ASN A 150 -17.39 0.43 -15.58
CA ASN A 150 -17.64 1.23 -16.78
C ASN A 150 -16.44 1.29 -17.75
N GLY A 151 -15.24 0.84 -17.34
CA GLY A 151 -14.00 0.87 -18.13
C GLY A 151 -13.04 2.00 -17.78
N THR A 152 -13.37 2.86 -16.80
CA THR A 152 -12.48 3.89 -16.27
C THR A 152 -11.26 3.24 -15.63
N GLN A 153 -10.08 3.78 -15.91
CA GLN A 153 -8.80 3.30 -15.40
C GLN A 153 -8.03 4.44 -14.75
N GLU A 154 -7.53 4.20 -13.56
CA GLU A 154 -6.71 5.15 -12.82
C GLU A 154 -5.39 4.52 -12.36
N TRP A 155 -4.29 5.22 -12.58
CA TRP A 155 -2.95 4.82 -12.16
C TRP A 155 -2.57 5.56 -10.89
N HIS A 156 -2.26 4.80 -9.84
CA HIS A 156 -1.82 5.32 -8.57
C HIS A 156 -0.56 4.59 -8.11
N GLN A 157 0.38 5.34 -7.54
CA GLN A 157 1.54 4.82 -6.83
C GLN A 157 1.56 5.44 -5.44
N ASN A 158 1.62 4.62 -4.39
CA ASN A 158 1.66 5.09 -2.99
C ASN A 158 0.50 6.05 -2.64
N GLY A 159 -0.67 5.79 -3.22
CA GLY A 159 -1.90 6.53 -3.00
C GLY A 159 -2.00 7.90 -3.66
N ILE A 160 -1.10 8.22 -4.59
CA ILE A 160 -1.19 9.42 -5.42
C ILE A 160 -1.31 9.05 -6.89
N ALA A 161 -2.07 9.84 -7.65
CA ALA A 161 -2.18 9.68 -9.10
C ALA A 161 -0.79 9.88 -9.74
N HIS A 162 -0.33 8.88 -10.49
CA HIS A 162 1.02 8.90 -11.06
C HIS A 162 1.11 7.96 -12.27
N ARG A 163 1.63 8.47 -13.39
CA ARG A 163 2.06 7.67 -14.54
C ARG A 163 3.03 8.48 -15.42
N GLU A 164 4.20 7.93 -15.74
CA GLU A 164 5.21 8.61 -16.57
C GLU A 164 4.93 8.48 -18.08
N ASP A 165 4.48 7.30 -18.54
CA ASP A 165 4.37 6.98 -19.97
C ASP A 165 2.95 7.13 -20.56
N GLY A 166 2.06 7.88 -19.91
CA GLY A 166 0.70 8.04 -20.39
C GLY A 166 -0.24 8.73 -19.40
N PRO A 167 -1.54 8.83 -19.73
CA PRO A 167 -2.52 9.42 -18.82
C PRO A 167 -2.70 8.54 -17.58
N ALA A 168 -2.66 9.17 -16.41
CA ALA A 168 -2.94 8.52 -15.14
C ALA A 168 -4.45 8.35 -14.89
N VAL A 169 -5.32 9.00 -15.68
CA VAL A 169 -6.76 8.76 -15.70
C VAL A 169 -7.22 8.60 -17.14
N ILE A 170 -7.94 7.53 -17.45
CA ILE A 170 -8.58 7.29 -18.73
C ILE A 170 -10.03 6.92 -18.49
N ARG A 171 -10.97 7.64 -19.10
CA ARG A 171 -12.40 7.34 -19.02
C ARG A 171 -12.97 6.93 -20.38
N PRO A 172 -14.07 6.15 -20.41
CA PRO A 172 -14.70 5.69 -21.66
C PRO A 172 -15.26 6.80 -22.55
N ASP A 173 -15.57 7.97 -21.98
CA ASP A 173 -16.04 9.17 -22.69
C ASP A 173 -14.90 9.93 -23.40
N GLY A 174 -13.66 9.42 -23.32
CA GLY A 174 -12.50 10.01 -23.98
C GLY A 174 -11.69 10.95 -23.10
N VAL A 175 -12.14 11.23 -21.87
CA VAL A 175 -11.37 12.06 -20.93
C VAL A 175 -10.03 11.38 -20.60
N GLN A 176 -8.95 12.14 -20.74
CA GLN A 176 -7.60 11.71 -20.38
C GLN A 176 -6.91 12.78 -19.54
N GLN A 177 -6.26 12.35 -18.46
CA GLN A 177 -5.51 13.25 -17.58
C GLN A 177 -4.13 12.68 -17.25
N TRP A 178 -3.10 13.50 -17.39
CA TRP A 178 -1.72 13.15 -17.07
C TRP A 178 -1.35 13.70 -15.70
N TRP A 179 -0.90 12.80 -14.84
CA TRP A 179 -0.47 13.11 -13.48
C TRP A 179 0.86 12.44 -13.21
N VAL A 180 1.81 13.21 -12.65
CA VAL A 180 3.10 12.71 -12.18
C VAL A 180 3.27 13.19 -10.76
N ASN A 181 3.46 12.24 -9.84
CA ASN A 181 3.64 12.51 -8.40
C ASN A 181 2.50 13.35 -7.79
N GLY A 182 1.26 13.09 -8.19
CA GLY A 182 0.08 13.80 -7.69
C GLY A 182 -0.13 15.19 -8.30
N GLU A 183 0.70 15.62 -9.24
CA GLU A 183 0.57 16.90 -9.93
C GLU A 183 0.24 16.69 -11.41
N ARG A 184 -0.65 17.54 -11.97
CA ARG A 184 -0.90 17.53 -13.42
C ARG A 184 0.38 17.92 -14.14
N HIS A 185 0.80 17.09 -15.09
CA HIS A 185 2.07 17.29 -15.76
C HIS A 185 2.11 16.58 -17.12
N ARG A 186 2.48 17.32 -18.16
CA ARG A 186 2.84 16.76 -19.48
C ARG A 186 3.67 17.78 -20.26
N GLU A 187 4.82 17.37 -20.80
CA GLU A 187 5.70 18.27 -21.58
C GLU A 187 5.30 18.34 -23.06
N ASP A 188 4.84 17.23 -23.65
CA ASP A 188 4.62 17.11 -25.09
C ASP A 188 3.15 17.22 -25.53
N GLY A 189 2.29 17.86 -24.73
CA GLY A 189 0.88 18.03 -25.07
C GLY A 189 -0.01 18.44 -23.89
N PRO A 190 -1.34 18.43 -24.08
CA PRO A 190 -2.26 18.79 -23.00
C PRO A 190 -2.24 17.72 -21.90
N ALA A 191 -2.11 18.15 -20.66
CA ALA A 191 -2.19 17.29 -19.49
C ALA A 191 -3.65 16.98 -19.11
N VAL A 192 -4.62 17.72 -19.65
CA VAL A 192 -6.05 17.41 -19.53
C VAL A 192 -6.67 17.49 -20.91
N ILE A 193 -7.36 16.43 -21.30
CA ILE A 193 -8.21 16.37 -22.50
C ILE A 193 -9.59 15.96 -22.00
N GLU A 194 -10.59 16.83 -22.19
CA GLU A 194 -11.98 16.52 -21.82
C GLU A 194 -12.83 16.09 -23.03
N GLU A 195 -14.05 15.63 -22.75
CA GLU A 195 -15.07 15.41 -23.76
C GLU A 195 -15.35 16.74 -24.50
N HIS A 196 -15.48 16.72 -25.82
CA HIS A 196 -15.70 17.92 -26.65
C HIS A 196 -14.53 18.93 -26.69
N GLU A 197 -13.29 18.42 -26.71
CA GLU A 197 -12.06 19.10 -27.16
C GLU A 197 -11.43 20.14 -26.23
N MET A 198 -11.97 20.39 -25.02
CA MET A 198 -11.25 21.27 -24.09
C MET A 198 -9.89 20.64 -23.72
N GLN A 199 -8.83 21.42 -23.90
CA GLN A 199 -7.46 21.01 -23.67
C GLN A 199 -6.77 21.97 -22.70
N GLN A 200 -6.00 21.41 -21.76
CA GLN A 200 -5.21 22.21 -20.83
C GLN A 200 -3.78 21.70 -20.74
N TRP A 201 -2.82 22.61 -20.82
CA TRP A 201 -1.40 22.33 -20.71
C TRP A 201 -0.93 22.65 -19.29
N TRP A 202 -0.41 21.62 -18.61
CA TRP A 202 0.08 21.72 -17.24
C TRP A 202 1.50 21.17 -17.15
N VAL A 203 2.37 21.91 -16.46
CA VAL A 203 3.72 21.47 -16.12
C VAL A 203 3.93 21.69 -14.63
N GLN A 204 4.23 20.60 -13.91
CA GLN A 204 4.48 20.62 -12.45
C GLN A 204 3.34 21.28 -11.67
N GLY A 205 2.11 20.85 -11.96
CA GLY A 205 0.91 21.34 -11.29
C GLY A 205 0.52 22.78 -11.64
N ARG A 206 1.14 23.40 -12.65
CA ARG A 206 0.86 24.78 -13.07
C ARG A 206 0.43 24.84 -14.53
N LEU A 207 -0.62 25.61 -14.82
CA LEU A 207 -0.97 25.95 -16.21
C LEU A 207 0.23 26.63 -16.89
N HIS A 208 0.69 26.06 -17.99
CA HIS A 208 1.88 26.54 -18.65
C HIS A 208 1.97 26.02 -20.08
N ARG A 209 2.23 26.94 -21.02
CA ARG A 209 2.58 26.61 -22.40
C ARG A 209 3.40 27.74 -23.01
N GLU A 210 4.47 27.41 -23.72
CA GLU A 210 5.39 28.42 -24.29
C GLU A 210 5.14 28.76 -25.76
N ASP A 211 4.33 27.95 -26.46
CA ASP A 211 4.13 28.02 -27.91
C ASP A 211 2.66 28.20 -28.31
N GLY A 212 1.79 28.48 -27.34
CA GLY A 212 0.36 28.61 -27.57
C GLY A 212 -0.42 28.88 -26.29
N PRO A 213 -1.75 28.83 -26.35
CA PRO A 213 -2.59 28.97 -25.17
C PRO A 213 -2.46 27.76 -24.24
N ALA A 214 -2.43 28.00 -22.93
CA ALA A 214 -2.41 26.92 -21.94
C ALA A 214 -3.80 26.33 -21.69
N ILE A 215 -4.87 27.00 -22.14
CA ILE A 215 -6.23 26.46 -22.19
C ILE A 215 -6.86 26.76 -23.54
N GLU A 216 -7.42 25.74 -24.17
CA GLU A 216 -8.25 25.85 -25.38
C GLU A 216 -9.64 25.32 -25.05
N TYR A 217 -10.67 26.14 -25.28
CA TYR A 217 -12.08 25.81 -24.99
C TYR A 217 -12.81 25.38 -26.27
N GLU A 218 -13.93 24.68 -26.09
CA GLU A 218 -14.81 24.22 -27.18
C GLU A 218 -15.36 25.38 -28.03
N ASP A 219 -15.63 26.53 -27.42
CA ASP A 219 -16.14 27.73 -28.13
C ASP A 219 -15.04 28.47 -28.93
N GLY A 220 -13.82 27.94 -28.94
CA GLY A 220 -12.65 28.51 -29.60
C GLY A 220 -11.96 29.63 -28.81
N SER A 221 -12.46 29.98 -27.63
CA SER A 221 -11.76 30.88 -26.72
C SER A 221 -10.48 30.22 -26.18
N ARG A 222 -9.54 31.07 -25.78
CA ARG A 222 -8.17 30.68 -25.44
C ARG A 222 -7.67 31.49 -24.27
N GLU A 223 -6.93 30.85 -23.38
CA GLU A 223 -6.22 31.53 -22.30
C GLU A 223 -4.74 31.14 -22.27
N TRP A 224 -3.90 32.11 -21.95
CA TRP A 224 -2.45 31.97 -21.95
C TRP A 224 -1.92 32.04 -20.53
N TYR A 225 -1.08 31.07 -20.18
CA TYR A 225 -0.44 31.00 -18.87
C TYR A 225 1.04 30.62 -18.99
N LEU A 226 1.87 31.25 -18.16
CA LEU A 226 3.26 30.89 -17.98
C LEU A 226 3.55 30.68 -16.49
N GLY A 227 4.04 29.50 -16.10
CA GLY A 227 4.37 29.20 -14.72
C GLY A 227 3.17 29.33 -13.76
N GLY A 228 1.96 29.06 -14.23
CA GLY A 228 0.71 29.18 -13.45
C GLY A 228 0.14 30.59 -13.38
N MET A 229 0.75 31.57 -14.05
CA MET A 229 0.32 32.96 -14.03
C MET A 229 -0.30 33.37 -15.37
N PRO A 230 -1.43 34.08 -15.39
CA PRO A 230 -2.00 34.61 -16.61
C PRO A 230 -0.99 35.46 -17.38
N ALA A 231 -0.92 35.27 -18.69
CA ALA A 231 -0.07 36.02 -19.60
C ALA A 231 -0.88 36.49 -20.82
N GLU A 232 -0.39 37.51 -21.50
CA GLU A 232 -0.94 37.88 -22.80
C GLU A 232 -0.35 36.98 -23.90
N GLU A 233 -1.12 36.73 -24.96
CA GLU A 233 -0.62 36.05 -26.17
C GLU A 233 0.68 36.68 -26.69
N SER A 234 0.74 38.02 -26.68
CA SER A 234 1.91 38.76 -27.15
C SER A 234 3.17 38.54 -26.29
N VAL A 235 3.01 38.12 -25.03
CA VAL A 235 4.11 37.76 -24.12
C VAL A 235 4.52 36.31 -24.32
N VAL A 236 3.57 35.40 -24.51
CA VAL A 236 3.86 33.97 -24.73
C VAL A 236 4.59 33.75 -26.05
N MET A 237 4.10 34.36 -27.13
CA MET A 237 4.61 34.11 -28.49
C MET A 237 5.93 34.83 -28.81
N ASP A 238 6.38 35.74 -27.96
CA ASP A 238 7.64 36.47 -28.11
C ASP A 238 8.68 35.93 -27.12
N GLY A 239 9.78 35.36 -27.64
CA GLY A 239 10.79 34.69 -26.80
C GLY A 239 11.48 35.60 -25.78
N GLU A 240 11.70 36.88 -26.11
CA GLU A 240 12.34 37.82 -25.19
C GLU A 240 11.38 38.24 -24.08
N LYS A 241 10.13 38.57 -24.43
CA LYS A 241 9.09 38.90 -23.44
C LYS A 241 8.77 37.71 -22.54
N ARG A 242 8.69 36.51 -23.10
CA ARG A 242 8.47 35.27 -22.35
C ARG A 242 9.59 35.04 -21.34
N ALA A 243 10.85 35.15 -21.77
CA ALA A 243 12.00 34.98 -20.88
C ALA A 243 12.02 36.04 -19.77
N GLU A 244 11.70 37.30 -20.08
CA GLU A 244 11.59 38.36 -19.06
C GLU A 244 10.46 38.07 -18.06
N PHE A 245 9.31 37.60 -18.54
CA PHE A 245 8.17 37.23 -17.71
C PHE A 245 8.53 36.09 -16.74
N LEU A 246 9.10 34.99 -17.25
CA LEU A 246 9.51 33.85 -16.43
C LEU A 246 10.59 34.24 -15.42
N LYS A 247 11.54 35.10 -15.80
CA LYS A 247 12.56 35.62 -14.86
C LYS A 247 11.95 36.40 -13.71
N LYS A 248 10.89 37.19 -13.96
CA LYS A 248 10.16 37.91 -12.90
C LYS A 248 9.44 36.94 -11.97
N LEU A 249 8.92 35.82 -12.48
CA LEU A 249 8.26 34.79 -11.67
C LEU A 249 9.21 34.02 -10.75
N ALA A 250 10.44 33.77 -11.19
CA ALA A 250 11.43 33.05 -10.39
C ALA A 250 11.87 33.82 -9.12
N GLY A 251 11.56 35.12 -9.03
CA GLY A 251 12.00 35.99 -7.94
C GLY A 251 13.50 36.34 -8.02
N PRO A 252 13.99 37.28 -7.19
CA PRO A 252 15.43 37.49 -7.05
C PRO A 252 16.05 36.27 -6.35
N PHE A 253 17.05 35.67 -7.01
CA PHE A 253 17.95 34.66 -6.44
C PHE A 253 18.73 35.19 -5.24
#